data_AF-A0A3S5CF78-F1
#
_entry.id   AF-A0A3S5CF78-F1
#
_cell.length_a   1.000
_cell.length_b   1.000
_cell.length_c   1.000
_cell.angle_alpha   90.00
_cell.angle_beta   90.00
_cell.angle_gamma   90.00
#
_symmetry.space_group_name_H-M   'P 1'
#
loop_
_entity.id
_entity.type
_entity.pdbx_description
1 polymer ?
#
loop_
_entity_poly.entity_id
_entity_poly.type
_entity_poly.pdbx_seq_one_letter_code
_entity_poly.pdbx_strand_id
1 'polypeptide(L)'
;MSTFEDIVEVITNNLFSQVAVLIGIIAIIGLALQRKPVEQVIAGGLRATIGVVVLNIGVEIFVGGLSSFQVIVASAMGLQPPTAESTLVDFSAGQGSVVPLIIAGGFLVHLLLVRLFRAARFVYLTGHLMYWMSVVIAASLVEAFGDVNRWVLAAVGSLLIGCYWVLQPLWTAPLMRKVMGDEQVGLAHTDSTIAIAAGYGAKALRLGDPKRHDSENLELPRALSFFKDINVSTAFVIGVIMLIAIAFADSTVLAEQMGDATVLPGVWALLQALRFAAGIAILLFGVRMFLSEIVPAFKGLSERALPGAKPALDLPVTFTRAPTAVMLGFLSSTVVFLLLMGLFASTGWFVLVPPMIMLFFGGGAGGVFGNAVAGWRGAVFGGVLNGVVLAFGQWIGWGVWGDTAPELATLADSDWFAVGWLLVGLGSVLAPLGAWTLWVIAGLVVAITVAILVVLGRRHRDEPLDAAGADAEADTDADGADRDADGSVDSVAVPDPAHPAEATDATAATTRRAARSGQATIARPDTLSVLAVCGAGMGSSLILRTTAQKALEQMGVTATIDHSDVGSARGRKVDLVIAQSSYLTEVGDIAPVAVPITSFVDVKHVRARLEDALQEKGWL
;
A
#
# COMPACT_ATOMS: atom_id res chain seq x y z
N MET A 1 -40.43 18.00 15.73
CA MET A 1 -39.14 18.51 15.23
C MET A 1 -38.41 18.99 16.47
N SER A 2 -37.44 18.21 16.90
CA SER A 2 -37.20 17.94 18.32
C SER A 2 -35.71 17.95 18.65
N THR A 3 -35.41 18.26 19.91
CA THR A 3 -34.04 18.30 20.44
C THR A 3 -33.28 16.97 20.27
N PHE A 4 -33.99 15.86 20.07
CA PHE A 4 -33.36 14.57 19.71
C PHE A 4 -32.86 14.54 18.27
N GLU A 5 -33.62 15.07 17.31
CA GLU A 5 -33.21 15.23 15.92
C GLU A 5 -32.00 16.19 15.86
N ASP A 6 -32.07 17.33 16.56
CA ASP A 6 -30.97 18.31 16.67
C ASP A 6 -29.68 17.66 17.24
N ILE A 7 -29.80 16.85 18.30
CA ILE A 7 -28.67 16.13 18.91
C ILE A 7 -28.10 15.07 17.95
N VAL A 8 -28.95 14.34 17.25
CA VAL A 8 -28.50 13.31 16.28
C VAL A 8 -27.81 13.95 15.08
N GLU A 9 -28.30 15.10 14.59
CA GLU A 9 -27.65 15.85 13.51
C GLU A 9 -26.31 16.44 13.97
N VAL A 10 -26.25 17.06 15.15
CA VAL A 10 -25.00 17.57 15.73
C VAL A 10 -23.97 16.46 15.90
N ILE A 11 -24.35 15.29 16.43
CA ILE A 11 -23.45 14.14 16.57
C ILE A 11 -23.03 13.61 15.19
N THR A 12 -23.95 13.49 14.24
CA THR A 12 -23.63 13.00 12.89
C THR A 12 -22.60 13.92 12.21
N ASN A 13 -22.90 15.21 12.12
CA ASN A 13 -22.11 16.18 11.35
C ASN A 13 -20.74 16.48 12.00
N ASN A 14 -20.63 16.43 13.33
CA ASN A 14 -19.41 16.79 14.06
C ASN A 14 -18.59 15.57 14.56
N LEU A 15 -19.15 14.36 14.59
CA LEU A 15 -18.48 13.16 15.09
C LEU A 15 -18.33 12.06 14.03
N PHE A 16 -19.42 11.66 13.37
CA PHE A 16 -19.40 10.52 12.45
C PHE A 16 -18.96 10.90 11.03
N SER A 17 -19.33 12.08 10.55
CA SER A 17 -18.82 12.64 9.29
C SER A 17 -17.33 13.04 9.36
N GLN A 18 -16.77 13.15 10.57
CA GLN A 18 -15.40 13.61 10.81
C GLN A 18 -14.44 12.42 11.01
N VAL A 19 -14.03 11.79 9.90
CA VAL A 19 -13.23 10.54 9.90
C VAL A 19 -11.99 10.60 10.81
N ALA A 20 -11.25 11.72 10.80
CA ALA A 20 -10.08 11.90 11.67
C ALA A 20 -10.43 11.87 13.17
N VAL A 21 -11.57 12.44 13.57
CA VAL A 21 -12.06 12.46 14.95
C VAL A 21 -12.53 11.07 15.37
N LEU A 22 -13.28 10.38 14.50
CA LEU A 22 -13.71 9.00 14.73
C LEU A 22 -12.50 8.05 14.93
N ILE A 23 -11.48 8.17 14.09
CA ILE A 23 -10.22 7.43 14.22
C ILE A 23 -9.50 7.76 15.53
N GLY A 24 -9.41 9.03 15.92
CA GLY A 24 -8.85 9.45 17.20
C GLY A 24 -9.57 8.84 18.40
N ILE A 25 -10.90 8.76 18.36
CA ILE A 25 -11.72 8.14 19.40
C ILE A 25 -11.50 6.61 19.46
N ILE A 26 -11.43 5.94 18.30
CA ILE A 26 -11.08 4.52 18.24
C ILE A 26 -9.68 4.27 18.82
N ALA A 27 -8.72 5.16 18.53
CA ALA A 27 -7.39 5.10 19.10
C ALA A 27 -7.40 5.25 20.64
N ILE A 28 -8.10 6.27 21.17
CA ILE A 28 -8.29 6.50 22.61
C ILE A 28 -8.91 5.26 23.28
N ILE A 29 -10.02 4.74 22.75
CA ILE A 29 -10.71 3.58 23.31
C ILE A 29 -9.80 2.35 23.28
N GLY A 30 -9.09 2.10 22.18
CA GLY A 30 -8.18 0.97 22.04
C GLY A 30 -7.00 1.00 23.01
N LEU A 31 -6.37 2.17 23.19
CA LEU A 31 -5.26 2.36 24.13
C LEU A 31 -5.75 2.30 25.59
N ALA A 32 -6.96 2.79 25.89
CA ALA A 32 -7.57 2.70 27.21
C ALA A 32 -7.97 1.24 27.58
N LEU A 33 -8.49 0.45 26.63
CA LEU A 33 -8.82 -0.96 26.85
C LEU A 33 -7.59 -1.83 27.16
N GLN A 34 -6.43 -1.47 26.58
CA GLN A 34 -5.10 -1.99 26.93
C GLN A 34 -4.59 -1.54 28.31
N ARG A 35 -5.31 -0.67 29.03
CA ARG A 35 -4.88 -0.06 30.30
C ARG A 35 -3.55 0.71 30.20
N LYS A 36 -3.26 1.35 29.05
CA LYS A 36 -2.11 2.24 28.94
C LYS A 36 -2.28 3.46 29.86
N PRO A 37 -1.18 4.09 30.33
CA PRO A 37 -1.22 5.35 31.07
C PRO A 37 -1.99 6.44 30.32
N VAL A 38 -2.68 7.32 31.06
CA VAL A 38 -3.64 8.29 30.50
C VAL A 38 -2.97 9.25 29.52
N GLU A 39 -1.74 9.66 29.80
CA GLU A 39 -0.92 10.49 28.92
C GLU A 39 -0.60 9.79 27.59
N GLN A 40 -0.42 8.47 27.58
CA GLN A 40 -0.22 7.69 26.36
C GLN A 40 -1.53 7.50 25.59
N VAL A 41 -2.66 7.34 26.30
CA VAL A 41 -4.00 7.25 25.69
C VAL A 41 -4.35 8.55 24.96
N ILE A 42 -4.17 9.69 25.61
CA ILE A 42 -4.45 11.02 25.03
C ILE A 42 -3.46 11.34 23.91
N ALA A 43 -2.15 11.14 24.12
CA ALA A 43 -1.15 11.44 23.11
C ALA A 43 -1.29 10.53 21.87
N GLY A 44 -1.56 9.23 22.04
CA GLY A 44 -1.79 8.32 20.93
C GLY A 44 -3.08 8.61 20.17
N GLY A 45 -4.15 8.98 20.90
CA GLY A 45 -5.39 9.50 20.31
C GLY A 45 -5.15 10.71 19.41
N LEU A 46 -4.48 11.74 19.94
CA LEU A 46 -4.14 12.95 19.19
C LEU A 46 -3.19 12.66 18.02
N ARG A 47 -2.20 11.77 18.17
CA ARG A 47 -1.31 11.38 17.07
C ARG A 47 -2.04 10.63 15.95
N ALA A 48 -3.03 9.79 16.28
CA ALA A 48 -3.89 9.15 15.29
C ALA A 48 -4.72 10.19 14.51
N THR A 49 -5.40 11.12 15.22
CA THR A 49 -6.16 12.21 14.59
C THR A 49 -5.29 13.06 13.68
N ILE A 50 -4.13 13.53 14.17
CA ILE A 50 -3.20 14.37 13.41
C ILE A 50 -2.65 13.62 12.20
N GLY A 51 -2.35 12.32 12.33
CA GLY A 51 -1.93 11.48 11.20
C GLY A 51 -2.96 11.46 10.06
N VAL A 52 -4.26 11.34 10.38
CA VAL A 52 -5.34 11.39 9.38
C VAL A 52 -5.59 12.81 8.84
N VAL A 53 -5.42 13.87 9.66
CA VAL A 53 -5.49 15.25 9.16
C VAL A 53 -4.35 15.53 8.16
N VAL A 54 -3.12 15.12 8.47
CA VAL A 54 -1.97 15.30 7.57
C VAL A 54 -2.10 14.42 6.32
N LEU A 55 -2.64 13.20 6.45
CA LEU A 55 -3.02 12.35 5.32
C LEU A 55 -3.94 13.13 4.35
N ASN A 56 -5.06 13.67 4.86
CA ASN A 56 -6.06 14.36 4.06
C ASN A 56 -5.51 15.65 3.41
N ILE A 57 -4.68 16.42 4.11
CA ILE A 57 -3.99 17.58 3.53
C ILE A 57 -3.08 17.15 2.36
N GLY A 58 -2.41 15.99 2.49
CA GLY A 58 -1.66 15.38 1.39
C GLY A 58 -2.55 15.03 0.19
N VAL A 59 -3.72 14.44 0.45
CA VAL A 59 -4.75 14.13 -0.57
C VAL A 59 -5.21 15.39 -1.29
N GLU A 60 -5.69 16.41 -0.56
CA GLU A 60 -6.20 17.66 -1.12
C GLU A 60 -5.17 18.33 -2.05
N ILE A 61 -3.90 18.40 -1.61
CA ILE A 61 -2.81 19.02 -2.38
C ILE A 61 -2.51 18.25 -3.67
N PHE A 62 -2.47 16.91 -3.65
CA PHE A 62 -2.17 16.15 -4.85
C PHE A 62 -3.39 16.06 -5.78
N VAL A 63 -4.61 15.88 -5.24
CA VAL A 63 -5.86 15.81 -6.03
C VAL A 63 -6.10 17.11 -6.78
N GLY A 64 -5.86 18.27 -6.16
CA GLY A 64 -5.95 19.57 -6.85
C GLY A 64 -4.95 19.73 -8.01
N GLY A 65 -3.78 19.08 -7.94
CA GLY A 65 -2.86 19.00 -9.07
C GLY A 65 -3.35 18.06 -10.18
N LEU A 66 -3.97 16.94 -9.81
CA LEU A 66 -4.51 15.95 -10.74
C LEU A 66 -5.78 16.42 -11.47
N SER A 67 -6.66 17.19 -10.84
CA SER A 67 -7.87 17.72 -11.49
C SER A 67 -7.51 18.71 -12.61
N SER A 68 -6.54 19.61 -12.39
CA SER A 68 -6.02 20.47 -13.45
C SER A 68 -5.31 19.68 -14.56
N PHE A 69 -4.57 18.62 -14.22
CA PHE A 69 -3.99 17.71 -15.23
C PHE A 69 -5.08 17.07 -16.10
N GLN A 70 -6.14 16.55 -15.49
CA GLN A 70 -7.25 15.88 -16.18
C GLN A 70 -7.93 16.80 -17.20
N VAL A 71 -8.21 18.04 -16.83
CA VAL A 71 -8.84 19.04 -17.71
C VAL A 71 -7.91 19.43 -18.86
N ILE A 72 -6.62 19.69 -18.58
CA ILE A 72 -5.63 20.03 -19.60
C ILE A 72 -5.44 18.88 -20.61
N VAL A 73 -5.38 17.63 -20.15
CA VAL A 73 -5.23 16.46 -21.05
C VAL A 73 -6.48 16.19 -21.89
N ALA A 74 -7.69 16.35 -21.32
CA ALA A 74 -8.92 16.23 -22.11
C ALA A 74 -8.98 17.29 -23.22
N SER A 75 -8.63 18.54 -22.89
CA SER A 75 -8.52 19.64 -23.86
C SER A 75 -7.46 19.37 -24.94
N ALA A 76 -6.27 18.90 -24.54
CA ALA A 76 -5.15 18.57 -25.45
C ALA A 76 -5.48 17.48 -26.47
N MET A 77 -6.46 16.63 -26.18
CA MET A 77 -6.95 15.57 -27.07
C MET A 77 -8.16 16.00 -27.91
N GLY A 78 -8.67 17.23 -27.74
CA GLY A 78 -9.89 17.71 -28.39
C GLY A 78 -11.18 17.05 -27.89
N LEU A 79 -11.16 16.48 -26.67
CA LEU A 79 -12.22 15.62 -26.16
C LEU A 79 -13.23 16.37 -25.28
N GLN A 80 -14.47 16.47 -25.77
CA GLN A 80 -15.63 16.83 -24.95
C GLN A 80 -16.03 15.62 -24.08
N PRO A 81 -16.12 15.73 -22.75
CA PRO A 81 -16.63 14.65 -21.91
C PRO A 81 -18.02 14.17 -22.38
N PRO A 82 -18.34 12.88 -22.26
CA PRO A 82 -19.66 12.37 -22.63
C PRO A 82 -20.73 13.04 -21.74
N THR A 83 -21.80 13.53 -22.36
CA THR A 83 -22.93 14.17 -21.66
C THR A 83 -23.87 13.12 -21.09
N ALA A 84 -24.16 13.22 -19.79
CA ALA A 84 -25.16 12.39 -19.11
C ALA A 84 -26.56 13.03 -19.20
N GLU A 85 -27.60 12.21 -19.39
CA GLU A 85 -29.00 12.68 -19.31
C GLU A 85 -29.54 12.59 -17.86
N SER A 86 -29.17 11.54 -17.12
CA SER A 86 -29.32 11.44 -15.67
C SER A 86 -27.99 11.72 -14.98
N THR A 87 -27.93 12.67 -14.03
CA THR A 87 -26.68 12.99 -13.33
C THR A 87 -26.56 12.32 -11.96
N LEU A 88 -25.32 12.16 -11.49
CA LEU A 88 -25.01 11.73 -10.12
C LEU A 88 -25.56 12.72 -9.08
N VAL A 89 -25.72 13.99 -9.43
CA VAL A 89 -26.32 15.01 -8.56
C VAL A 89 -27.82 14.75 -8.39
N ASP A 90 -28.54 14.51 -9.49
CA ASP A 90 -29.97 14.18 -9.47
C ASP A 90 -30.22 12.84 -8.79
N PHE A 91 -29.39 11.83 -9.07
CA PHE A 91 -29.43 10.55 -8.35
C PHE A 91 -29.24 10.75 -6.84
N SER A 92 -28.25 11.53 -6.42
CA SER A 92 -27.96 11.80 -5.00
C SER A 92 -29.07 12.56 -4.28
N ALA A 93 -29.74 13.50 -4.97
CA ALA A 93 -30.91 14.20 -4.45
C ALA A 93 -32.15 13.29 -4.39
N GLY A 94 -32.30 12.37 -5.34
CA GLY A 94 -33.36 11.37 -5.43
C GLY A 94 -33.06 10.10 -4.63
N GLN A 95 -32.97 8.96 -5.32
CA GLN A 95 -32.84 7.63 -4.70
C GLN A 95 -31.54 7.47 -3.89
N GLY A 96 -30.46 8.11 -4.31
CA GLY A 96 -29.16 8.14 -3.63
C GLY A 96 -29.21 8.76 -2.22
N SER A 97 -30.26 9.51 -1.88
CA SER A 97 -30.52 10.00 -0.52
C SER A 97 -30.74 8.87 0.52
N VAL A 98 -30.79 7.61 0.08
CA VAL A 98 -30.76 6.41 0.93
C VAL A 98 -29.36 6.03 1.44
N VAL A 99 -28.28 6.49 0.79
CA VAL A 99 -26.90 6.01 1.00
C VAL A 99 -26.43 6.08 2.47
N PRO A 100 -26.73 7.13 3.27
CA PRO A 100 -26.40 7.14 4.70
C PRO A 100 -27.02 5.98 5.50
N LEU A 101 -28.22 5.51 5.12
CA LEU A 101 -28.87 4.35 5.74
C LEU A 101 -28.19 3.04 5.32
N ILE A 102 -27.76 2.93 4.05
CA ILE A 102 -26.97 1.79 3.55
C ILE A 102 -25.65 1.68 4.32
N ILE A 103 -24.96 2.80 4.55
CA ILE A 103 -23.70 2.82 5.30
C ILE A 103 -23.94 2.39 6.75
N ALA A 104 -24.91 2.99 7.44
CA ALA A 104 -25.19 2.71 8.84
C ALA A 104 -25.64 1.25 9.07
N GLY A 105 -26.61 0.77 8.28
CA GLY A 105 -27.08 -0.62 8.36
C GLY A 105 -26.00 -1.62 7.92
N GLY A 106 -25.25 -1.31 6.86
CA GLY A 106 -24.14 -2.13 6.38
C GLY A 106 -22.99 -2.25 7.38
N PHE A 107 -22.70 -1.19 8.14
CA PHE A 107 -21.66 -1.25 9.16
C PHE A 107 -22.09 -2.08 10.37
N LEU A 108 -23.38 -2.05 10.73
CA LEU A 108 -23.96 -2.97 11.72
C LEU A 108 -23.91 -4.43 11.25
N VAL A 109 -24.22 -4.71 9.97
CA VAL A 109 -24.09 -6.06 9.38
C VAL A 109 -22.63 -6.52 9.38
N HIS A 110 -21.70 -5.66 8.96
CA HIS A 110 -20.26 -5.92 8.97
C HIS A 110 -19.74 -6.25 10.38
N LEU A 111 -20.03 -5.41 11.38
CA LEU A 111 -19.63 -5.65 12.76
C LEU A 111 -20.29 -6.91 13.36
N LEU A 112 -21.54 -7.21 13.01
CA LEU A 112 -22.22 -8.44 13.43
C LEU A 112 -21.52 -9.68 12.85
N LEU A 113 -21.16 -9.68 11.57
CA LEU A 113 -20.43 -10.76 10.92
C LEU A 113 -19.02 -10.95 11.52
N VAL A 114 -18.27 -9.86 11.72
CA VAL A 114 -16.98 -9.84 12.44
C VAL A 114 -17.12 -10.43 13.86
N ARG A 115 -18.21 -10.10 14.56
CA ARG A 115 -18.44 -10.56 15.93
C ARG A 115 -18.95 -12.01 16.03
N LEU A 116 -19.56 -12.55 14.99
CA LEU A 116 -20.07 -13.93 14.94
C LEU A 116 -19.05 -14.93 14.38
N PHE A 117 -18.29 -14.56 13.35
CA PHE A 117 -17.42 -15.49 12.61
C PHE A 117 -15.94 -15.20 12.86
N ARG A 118 -15.20 -16.13 13.49
CA ARG A 118 -13.74 -16.02 13.71
C ARG A 118 -12.91 -15.82 12.43
N ALA A 119 -13.44 -16.20 11.27
CA ALA A 119 -12.81 -15.94 9.98
C ALA A 119 -12.91 -14.47 9.54
N ALA A 120 -13.91 -13.72 9.98
CA ALA A 120 -14.12 -12.31 9.68
C ALA A 120 -13.20 -11.43 10.56
N ARG A 121 -11.88 -11.66 10.45
CA ARG A 121 -10.83 -11.10 11.31
C ARG A 121 -10.44 -9.65 11.02
N PHE A 122 -11.21 -8.92 10.22
CA PHE A 122 -10.90 -7.56 9.77
C PHE A 122 -12.10 -6.63 9.91
N VAL A 123 -11.86 -5.41 10.43
CA VAL A 123 -12.82 -4.30 10.42
C VAL A 123 -12.43 -3.33 9.31
N TYR A 124 -13.30 -3.12 8.33
CA TYR A 124 -13.11 -2.12 7.27
C TYR A 124 -13.29 -0.71 7.86
N LEU A 125 -12.38 0.23 7.57
CA LEU A 125 -12.35 1.55 8.24
C LEU A 125 -12.27 2.75 7.28
N THR A 126 -12.16 2.53 5.97
CA THR A 126 -11.97 3.60 4.97
C THR A 126 -13.29 4.28 4.62
N GLY A 127 -13.75 5.17 5.51
CA GLY A 127 -15.10 5.76 5.47
C GLY A 127 -15.50 6.48 4.17
N HIS A 128 -14.56 7.07 3.44
CA HIS A 128 -14.88 7.72 2.16
C HIS A 128 -15.20 6.69 1.05
N LEU A 129 -14.53 5.53 1.05
CA LEU A 129 -14.84 4.42 0.14
C LEU A 129 -16.05 3.61 0.62
N MET A 130 -16.36 3.61 1.92
CA MET A 130 -17.65 3.12 2.42
C MET A 130 -18.81 3.90 1.79
N TYR A 131 -18.69 5.24 1.71
CA TYR A 131 -19.68 6.09 1.06
C TYR A 131 -19.78 5.79 -0.44
N TRP A 132 -18.68 5.90 -1.18
CA TRP A 132 -18.70 5.71 -2.64
C TRP A 132 -19.17 4.31 -3.06
N MET A 133 -18.72 3.25 -2.39
CA MET A 133 -19.19 1.91 -2.71
C MET A 133 -20.67 1.69 -2.37
N SER A 134 -21.20 2.43 -1.37
CA SER A 134 -22.64 2.45 -1.08
C SER A 134 -23.43 3.22 -2.15
N VAL A 135 -22.88 4.29 -2.74
CA VAL A 135 -23.44 4.97 -3.92
C VAL A 135 -23.50 4.01 -5.11
N VAL A 136 -22.40 3.31 -5.41
CA VAL A 136 -22.33 2.33 -6.51
C VAL A 136 -23.37 1.22 -6.35
N ILE A 137 -23.49 0.64 -5.15
CA ILE A 137 -24.52 -0.39 -4.91
C ILE A 137 -25.93 0.20 -5.03
N ALA A 138 -26.18 1.41 -4.51
CA ALA A 138 -27.48 2.05 -4.65
C ALA A 138 -27.84 2.32 -6.13
N ALA A 139 -26.94 2.93 -6.90
CA ALA A 139 -27.14 3.22 -8.32
C ALA A 139 -27.34 1.93 -9.14
N SER A 140 -26.48 0.93 -8.95
CA SER A 140 -26.58 -0.36 -9.65
C SER A 140 -27.89 -1.11 -9.35
N LEU A 141 -28.48 -0.95 -8.16
CA LEU A 141 -29.78 -1.53 -7.83
C LEU A 141 -30.96 -0.71 -8.38
N VAL A 142 -30.83 0.62 -8.49
CA VAL A 142 -31.86 1.48 -9.10
C VAL A 142 -31.85 1.30 -10.63
N GLU A 143 -30.69 1.18 -11.27
CA GLU A 143 -30.59 0.87 -12.70
C GLU A 143 -31.23 -0.50 -13.00
N ALA A 144 -30.86 -1.52 -12.22
CA ALA A 144 -31.31 -2.89 -12.43
C ALA A 144 -32.82 -3.13 -12.25
N PHE A 145 -33.51 -2.26 -11.50
CA PHE A 145 -34.89 -2.50 -11.03
C PHE A 145 -35.82 -1.28 -11.10
N GLY A 146 -35.36 -0.12 -11.56
CA GLY A 146 -36.12 1.13 -11.62
C GLY A 146 -36.35 1.77 -10.24
N ASP A 147 -37.56 2.29 -10.02
CA ASP A 147 -37.96 2.91 -8.74
C ASP A 147 -38.06 1.86 -7.61
N VAL A 148 -36.96 1.67 -6.89
CA VAL A 148 -36.89 0.78 -5.73
C VAL A 148 -37.31 1.54 -4.46
N ASN A 149 -38.26 0.97 -3.71
CA ASN A 149 -38.69 1.51 -2.43
C ASN A 149 -37.49 1.76 -1.48
N ARG A 150 -37.35 3.01 -1.00
CA ARG A 150 -36.24 3.48 -0.15
C ARG A 150 -35.87 2.54 1.01
N TRP A 151 -36.82 1.91 1.68
CA TRP A 151 -36.54 1.00 2.80
C TRP A 151 -36.03 -0.37 2.34
N VAL A 152 -36.51 -0.87 1.19
CA VAL A 152 -35.97 -2.08 0.55
C VAL A 152 -34.56 -1.80 0.07
N LEU A 153 -34.32 -0.67 -0.61
CA LEU A 153 -33.00 -0.27 -1.09
C LEU A 153 -32.00 -0.09 0.06
N ALA A 154 -32.42 0.53 1.17
CA ALA A 154 -31.62 0.65 2.39
C ALA A 154 -31.22 -0.71 2.97
N ALA A 155 -32.18 -1.63 3.13
CA ALA A 155 -31.95 -2.93 3.75
C ALA A 155 -31.12 -3.87 2.87
N VAL A 156 -31.43 -3.94 1.57
CA VAL A 156 -30.71 -4.76 0.59
C VAL A 156 -29.30 -4.21 0.37
N GLY A 157 -29.15 -2.90 0.19
CA GLY A 157 -27.84 -2.25 0.10
C GLY A 157 -26.99 -2.50 1.35
N SER A 158 -27.57 -2.39 2.55
CA SER A 158 -26.90 -2.69 3.82
C SER A 158 -26.37 -4.13 3.88
N LEU A 159 -27.18 -5.12 3.49
CA LEU A 159 -26.77 -6.52 3.48
C LEU A 159 -25.62 -6.77 2.49
N LEU A 160 -25.69 -6.19 1.29
CA LEU A 160 -24.66 -6.33 0.26
C LEU A 160 -23.35 -5.65 0.66
N ILE A 161 -23.39 -4.38 1.08
CA ILE A 161 -22.17 -3.65 1.44
C ILE A 161 -21.52 -4.19 2.72
N GLY A 162 -22.33 -4.62 3.70
CA GLY A 162 -21.84 -5.27 4.92
C GLY A 162 -21.13 -6.60 4.64
N CYS A 163 -21.60 -7.36 3.65
CA CYS A 163 -20.90 -8.56 3.18
C CYS A 163 -19.59 -8.21 2.44
N TYR A 164 -19.62 -7.20 1.57
CA TYR A 164 -18.42 -6.72 0.85
C TYR A 164 -17.30 -6.29 1.81
N TRP A 165 -17.60 -5.47 2.82
CA TRP A 165 -16.60 -5.03 3.82
C TRP A 165 -16.03 -6.16 4.69
N VAL A 166 -16.71 -7.30 4.81
CA VAL A 166 -16.15 -8.50 5.45
C VAL A 166 -15.26 -9.30 4.49
N LEU A 167 -15.70 -9.48 3.24
CA LEU A 167 -15.00 -10.34 2.28
C LEU A 167 -13.77 -9.69 1.63
N GLN A 168 -13.82 -8.39 1.33
CA GLN A 168 -12.76 -7.69 0.60
C GLN A 168 -11.40 -7.70 1.32
N PRO A 169 -11.31 -7.49 2.65
CA PRO A 169 -10.05 -7.64 3.38
C PRO A 169 -9.57 -9.10 3.46
N LEU A 170 -10.47 -10.08 3.32
CA LEU A 170 -10.13 -11.50 3.39
C LEU A 170 -9.59 -12.04 2.06
N TRP A 171 -10.18 -11.68 0.92
CA TRP A 171 -9.66 -12.12 -0.39
C TRP A 171 -8.31 -11.49 -0.74
N THR A 172 -8.04 -10.27 -0.25
CA THR A 172 -6.74 -9.61 -0.39
C THR A 172 -5.68 -10.07 0.62
N ALA A 173 -6.07 -10.64 1.77
CA ALA A 173 -5.16 -10.98 2.86
C ALA A 173 -3.88 -11.75 2.47
N PRO A 174 -3.90 -12.75 1.56
CA PRO A 174 -2.69 -13.49 1.19
C PRO A 174 -1.67 -12.64 0.41
N LEU A 175 -2.14 -11.62 -0.33
CA LEU A 175 -1.28 -10.67 -1.03
C LEU A 175 -0.88 -9.51 -0.10
N MET A 176 -1.79 -9.04 0.76
CA MET A 176 -1.51 -8.03 1.79
C MET A 176 -0.40 -8.50 2.74
N ARG A 177 -0.40 -9.78 3.14
CA ARG A 177 0.69 -10.38 3.93
C ARG A 177 2.05 -10.26 3.24
N LYS A 178 2.12 -10.43 1.92
CA LYS A 178 3.38 -10.30 1.16
C LYS A 178 3.88 -8.86 1.08
N VAL A 179 2.97 -7.90 0.93
CA VAL A 179 3.27 -6.47 0.89
C VAL A 179 3.70 -5.94 2.25
N MET A 180 3.01 -6.37 3.32
CA MET A 180 3.27 -5.91 4.69
C MET A 180 4.32 -6.75 5.43
N GLY A 181 4.65 -7.96 4.96
CA GLY A 181 5.50 -8.91 5.71
C GLY A 181 4.89 -9.41 7.02
N ASP A 182 3.66 -9.00 7.32
CA ASP A 182 2.91 -9.28 8.54
C ASP A 182 1.41 -9.36 8.23
N GLU A 183 0.59 -9.82 9.18
CA GLU A 183 -0.86 -9.85 9.04
C GLU A 183 -1.58 -8.86 9.97
N GLN A 184 -0.96 -7.76 10.38
CA GLN A 184 -1.54 -6.81 11.35
C GLN A 184 -2.56 -5.86 10.72
N VAL A 185 -2.50 -5.65 9.39
CA VAL A 185 -3.39 -4.76 8.65
C VAL A 185 -3.97 -5.47 7.41
N GLY A 186 -5.28 -5.35 7.19
CA GLY A 186 -5.94 -5.74 5.94
C GLY A 186 -6.05 -4.57 4.95
N LEU A 187 -6.28 -4.84 3.66
CA LEU A 187 -6.65 -3.77 2.72
C LEU A 187 -8.13 -3.44 2.89
N ALA A 188 -8.48 -2.14 2.94
CA ALA A 188 -9.83 -1.61 2.83
C ALA A 188 -9.85 -0.52 1.75
N HIS A 189 -9.76 -0.93 0.48
CA HIS A 189 -9.88 -0.06 -0.69
C HIS A 189 -10.67 -0.79 -1.78
N THR A 190 -11.35 -0.01 -2.61
CA THR A 190 -12.11 -0.42 -3.80
C THR A 190 -11.25 -0.75 -5.02
N ASP A 191 -9.95 -1.04 -4.79
CA ASP A 191 -9.02 -1.57 -5.79
C ASP A 191 -8.53 -2.99 -5.44
N SER A 192 -9.40 -3.76 -4.78
CA SER A 192 -9.08 -5.13 -4.40
C SER A 192 -9.06 -6.09 -5.59
N THR A 193 -9.86 -5.83 -6.63
CA THR A 193 -9.88 -6.56 -7.90
C THR A 193 -8.59 -6.35 -8.66
N ILE A 194 -8.10 -5.10 -8.85
CA ILE A 194 -6.82 -4.87 -9.51
C ILE A 194 -5.64 -5.41 -8.68
N ALA A 195 -5.67 -5.30 -7.35
CA ALA A 195 -4.69 -5.91 -6.46
C ALA A 195 -4.60 -7.44 -6.65
N ILE A 196 -5.75 -8.12 -6.69
CA ILE A 196 -5.85 -9.57 -6.94
C ILE A 196 -5.39 -9.92 -8.36
N ALA A 197 -5.87 -9.21 -9.36
CA ALA A 197 -5.59 -9.54 -10.76
C ALA A 197 -4.13 -9.28 -11.13
N ALA A 198 -3.51 -8.22 -10.60
CA ALA A 198 -2.06 -8.00 -10.69
C ALA A 198 -1.27 -9.09 -9.94
N GLY A 199 -1.60 -9.35 -8.67
CA GLY A 199 -0.87 -10.29 -7.82
C GLY A 199 -0.94 -11.76 -8.28
N TYR A 200 -2.12 -12.25 -8.65
CA TYR A 200 -2.25 -13.62 -9.15
C TYR A 200 -1.94 -13.73 -10.65
N GLY A 201 -2.23 -12.70 -11.46
CA GLY A 201 -1.88 -12.66 -12.88
C GLY A 201 -0.37 -12.65 -13.12
N ALA A 202 0.37 -11.76 -12.46
CA ALA A 202 1.84 -11.70 -12.59
C ALA A 202 2.52 -12.99 -12.10
N LYS A 203 1.97 -13.63 -11.05
CA LYS A 203 2.43 -14.95 -10.58
C LYS A 203 2.14 -16.05 -11.61
N ALA A 204 0.92 -16.11 -12.17
CA ALA A 204 0.53 -17.12 -13.14
C ALA A 204 1.33 -17.02 -14.45
N LEU A 205 1.57 -15.80 -14.93
CA LEU A 205 2.41 -15.49 -16.08
C LEU A 205 3.93 -15.59 -15.80
N ARG A 206 4.33 -15.90 -14.56
CA ARG A 206 5.73 -16.06 -14.11
C ARG A 206 6.63 -14.87 -14.49
N LEU A 207 6.12 -13.64 -14.39
CA LEU A 207 6.79 -12.46 -14.95
C LEU A 207 8.16 -12.15 -14.32
N GLY A 208 8.43 -12.60 -13.11
CA GLY A 208 9.70 -12.42 -12.42
C GLY A 208 9.75 -13.13 -11.08
N ASP A 209 10.91 -13.09 -10.45
CA ASP A 209 11.10 -13.50 -9.05
C ASP A 209 10.96 -12.28 -8.11
N PRO A 210 10.16 -12.36 -7.02
CA PRO A 210 9.86 -11.22 -6.16
C PRO A 210 11.03 -10.74 -5.30
N LYS A 211 12.05 -11.56 -5.01
CA LYS A 211 13.20 -11.14 -4.19
C LYS A 211 14.28 -10.51 -5.07
N ARG A 212 14.61 -11.16 -6.19
CA ARG A 212 15.68 -10.75 -7.12
C ARG A 212 15.30 -9.56 -8.01
N HIS A 213 14.01 -9.34 -8.27
CA HIS A 213 13.54 -8.28 -9.17
C HIS A 213 12.69 -7.21 -8.46
N ASP A 214 12.71 -7.15 -7.12
CA ASP A 214 12.02 -6.13 -6.33
C ASP A 214 12.37 -4.70 -6.83
N SER A 215 11.33 -3.90 -7.12
CA SER A 215 11.49 -2.53 -7.62
C SER A 215 12.33 -1.63 -6.72
N GLU A 216 12.24 -1.82 -5.40
CA GLU A 216 12.97 -0.97 -4.44
C GLU A 216 14.50 -1.24 -4.51
N ASN A 217 14.86 -2.48 -4.85
CA ASN A 217 16.24 -2.97 -4.93
C ASN A 217 16.87 -2.82 -6.33
N LEU A 218 16.14 -2.32 -7.34
CA LEU A 218 16.66 -2.12 -8.70
C LEU A 218 17.93 -1.24 -8.75
N GLU A 219 19.01 -1.73 -9.34
CA GLU A 219 20.19 -0.90 -9.61
C GLU A 219 20.01 -0.09 -10.90
N LEU A 220 19.78 1.21 -10.77
CA LEU A 220 19.67 2.14 -11.90
C LEU A 220 21.03 2.78 -12.22
N PRO A 221 21.36 3.03 -13.51
CA PRO A 221 22.53 3.81 -13.88
C PRO A 221 22.57 5.18 -13.20
N ARG A 222 23.75 5.74 -12.93
CA ARG A 222 23.92 7.01 -12.18
C ARG A 222 23.12 8.21 -12.71
N ALA A 223 22.80 8.22 -14.01
CA ALA A 223 21.97 9.27 -14.63
C ALA A 223 20.46 9.13 -14.33
N LEU A 224 20.00 7.94 -13.91
CA LEU A 224 18.61 7.59 -13.65
C LEU A 224 18.35 7.26 -12.17
N SER A 225 19.36 7.27 -11.30
CA SER A 225 19.21 6.93 -9.88
C SER A 225 18.23 7.82 -9.13
N PHE A 226 17.97 9.05 -9.61
CA PHE A 226 16.96 9.95 -9.05
C PHE A 226 15.52 9.43 -9.18
N PHE A 227 15.24 8.50 -10.11
CA PHE A 227 13.92 7.87 -10.23
C PHE A 227 13.58 6.94 -9.05
N LYS A 228 14.55 6.62 -8.16
CA LYS A 228 14.31 5.94 -6.88
C LYS A 228 13.63 6.83 -5.84
N ASP A 229 13.83 8.14 -5.89
CA ASP A 229 13.09 9.05 -5.02
C ASP A 229 11.68 9.23 -5.60
N ILE A 230 10.66 8.71 -4.90
CA ILE A 230 9.27 8.79 -5.34
C ILE A 230 8.85 10.24 -5.66
N ASN A 231 9.31 11.23 -4.91
CA ASN A 231 8.91 12.62 -5.08
C ASN A 231 9.58 13.23 -6.32
N VAL A 232 10.88 13.01 -6.49
CA VAL A 232 11.63 13.51 -7.66
C VAL A 232 11.18 12.81 -8.95
N SER A 233 11.02 11.48 -8.89
CA SER A 233 10.44 10.65 -9.96
C SER A 233 9.06 11.17 -10.38
N THR A 234 8.18 11.41 -9.41
CA THR A 234 6.84 11.97 -9.64
C THR A 234 6.88 13.34 -10.29
N ALA A 235 7.62 14.29 -9.69
CA ALA A 235 7.68 15.66 -10.18
C ALA A 235 8.25 15.73 -11.60
N PHE A 236 9.24 14.89 -11.93
CA PHE A 236 9.78 14.78 -13.27
C PHE A 236 8.74 14.20 -14.26
N VAL A 237 8.14 13.06 -13.94
CA VAL A 237 7.18 12.37 -14.83
C VAL A 237 5.95 13.24 -15.11
N ILE A 238 5.30 13.76 -14.07
CA ILE A 238 4.12 14.63 -14.23
C ILE A 238 4.51 15.96 -14.88
N GLY A 239 5.68 16.51 -14.56
CA GLY A 239 6.18 17.72 -15.19
C GLY A 239 6.35 17.56 -16.70
N VAL A 240 6.97 16.47 -17.15
CA VAL A 240 7.13 16.16 -18.59
C VAL A 240 5.77 15.98 -19.27
N ILE A 241 4.84 15.22 -18.69
CA ILE A 241 3.52 14.99 -19.32
C ILE A 241 2.69 16.28 -19.35
N MET A 242 2.71 17.10 -18.29
CA MET A 242 2.05 18.42 -18.26
C MET A 242 2.63 19.38 -19.30
N LEU A 243 3.96 19.45 -19.44
CA LEU A 243 4.60 20.30 -20.44
C LEU A 243 4.25 19.88 -21.87
N ILE A 244 4.07 18.58 -22.13
CA ILE A 244 3.56 18.07 -23.40
C ILE A 244 2.07 18.43 -23.58
N ALA A 245 1.23 18.18 -22.58
CA ALA A 245 -0.21 18.42 -22.68
C ALA A 245 -0.55 19.91 -22.90
N ILE A 246 0.12 20.82 -22.19
CA ILE A 246 -0.04 22.28 -22.38
C ILE A 246 0.34 22.73 -23.81
N ALA A 247 1.22 22.00 -24.52
CA ALA A 247 1.57 22.34 -25.90
C ALA A 247 0.47 22.02 -26.93
N PHE A 248 -0.57 21.28 -26.54
CA PHE A 248 -1.70 20.89 -27.39
C PHE A 248 -3.08 21.32 -26.84
N ALA A 249 -3.19 21.67 -25.55
CA ALA A 249 -4.42 22.14 -24.93
C ALA A 249 -4.87 23.52 -25.46
N ASP A 250 -6.18 23.78 -25.38
CA ASP A 250 -6.74 25.08 -25.74
C ASP A 250 -6.26 26.17 -24.77
N SER A 251 -5.92 27.34 -25.31
CA SER A 251 -5.37 28.45 -24.53
C SER A 251 -6.36 29.09 -23.56
N THR A 252 -7.67 28.94 -23.80
CA THR A 252 -8.74 29.38 -22.89
C THR A 252 -8.83 28.46 -21.67
N VAL A 253 -8.95 27.14 -21.90
CA VAL A 253 -8.95 26.12 -20.84
C VAL A 253 -7.66 26.17 -20.02
N LEU A 254 -6.52 26.42 -20.66
CA LEU A 254 -5.25 26.65 -19.99
C LEU A 254 -5.28 27.89 -19.08
N ALA A 255 -5.81 29.01 -19.57
CA ALA A 255 -5.94 30.24 -18.77
C ALA A 255 -6.90 30.06 -17.59
N GLU A 256 -8.01 29.34 -17.77
CA GLU A 256 -8.96 29.01 -16.70
C GLU A 256 -8.32 28.14 -15.61
N GLN A 257 -7.54 27.11 -15.97
CA GLN A 257 -6.81 26.28 -15.01
C GLN A 257 -5.65 27.03 -14.33
N MET A 258 -5.07 28.04 -14.99
CA MET A 258 -4.08 28.92 -14.38
C MET A 258 -4.69 29.92 -13.40
N GLY A 259 -5.90 30.42 -13.69
CA GLY A 259 -6.58 31.42 -12.86
C GLY A 259 -5.73 32.68 -12.69
N ASP A 260 -5.59 33.16 -11.45
CA ASP A 260 -4.77 34.34 -11.10
C ASP A 260 -3.24 34.12 -11.21
N ALA A 261 -2.77 32.96 -11.70
CA ALA A 261 -1.34 32.65 -11.75
C ALA A 261 -0.59 33.43 -12.85
N THR A 262 0.13 34.49 -12.43
CA THR A 262 0.91 35.40 -13.31
C THR A 262 2.21 34.82 -13.89
N VAL A 263 2.47 33.52 -13.73
CA VAL A 263 3.68 32.85 -14.24
C VAL A 263 3.47 32.32 -15.67
N LEU A 264 4.56 32.00 -16.38
CA LEU A 264 4.45 31.34 -17.68
C LEU A 264 3.77 29.96 -17.57
N PRO A 265 2.96 29.51 -18.56
CA PRO A 265 2.24 28.23 -18.47
C PRO A 265 3.11 27.00 -18.20
N GLY A 266 4.32 26.93 -18.79
CA GLY A 266 5.27 25.85 -18.50
C GLY A 266 5.83 25.87 -17.08
N VAL A 267 5.91 27.05 -16.44
CA VAL A 267 6.27 27.18 -15.02
C VAL A 267 5.10 26.77 -14.14
N TRP A 268 3.87 27.12 -14.52
CA TRP A 268 2.66 26.63 -13.83
C TRP A 268 2.56 25.10 -13.89
N ALA A 269 2.76 24.46 -15.05
CA ALA A 269 2.83 22.99 -15.17
C ALA A 269 3.84 22.36 -14.20
N LEU A 270 5.06 22.90 -14.16
CA LEU A 270 6.11 22.41 -13.26
C LEU A 270 5.71 22.60 -11.79
N LEU A 271 5.06 23.71 -11.43
CA LEU A 271 4.55 23.95 -10.07
C LEU A 271 3.42 22.98 -9.69
N GLN A 272 2.54 22.60 -10.61
CA GLN A 272 1.52 21.58 -10.34
C GLN A 272 2.14 20.17 -10.18
N ALA A 273 3.15 19.83 -10.97
CA ALA A 273 3.91 18.58 -10.82
C ALA A 273 4.67 18.51 -9.47
N LEU A 274 5.26 19.63 -9.04
CA LEU A 274 5.92 19.75 -7.74
C LEU A 274 4.92 19.69 -6.57
N ARG A 275 3.73 20.31 -6.71
CA ARG A 275 2.63 20.18 -5.74
C ARG A 275 2.15 18.74 -5.61
N PHE A 276 1.96 18.04 -6.72
CA PHE A 276 1.55 16.63 -6.72
C PHE A 276 2.56 15.75 -5.98
N ALA A 277 3.86 15.90 -6.26
CA ALA A 277 4.92 15.21 -5.52
C ALA A 277 4.96 15.58 -4.03
N ALA A 278 4.79 16.86 -3.67
CA ALA A 278 4.74 17.31 -2.28
C ALA A 278 3.54 16.73 -1.52
N GLY A 279 2.36 16.63 -2.17
CA GLY A 279 1.17 16.00 -1.60
C GLY A 279 1.39 14.52 -1.28
N ILE A 280 2.11 13.77 -2.14
CA ILE A 280 2.50 12.37 -1.86
C ILE A 280 3.46 12.29 -0.64
N ALA A 281 4.44 13.19 -0.52
CA ALA A 281 5.33 13.23 0.64
C ALA A 281 4.56 13.46 1.96
N ILE A 282 3.60 14.40 1.94
CA ILE A 282 2.73 14.73 3.07
C ILE A 282 1.79 13.54 3.40
N LEU A 283 1.19 12.92 2.38
CA LEU A 283 0.34 11.73 2.49
C LEU A 283 1.10 10.61 3.22
N LEU A 284 2.27 10.21 2.73
CA LEU A 284 3.05 9.09 3.28
C LEU A 284 3.56 9.37 4.71
N PHE A 285 3.81 10.65 5.06
CA PHE A 285 4.07 11.04 6.44
C PHE A 285 2.84 10.84 7.33
N GLY A 286 1.66 11.30 6.89
CA GLY A 286 0.39 11.12 7.58
C GLY A 286 0.05 9.64 7.82
N VAL A 287 0.19 8.80 6.79
CA VAL A 287 0.03 7.34 6.87
C VAL A 287 0.91 6.74 7.98
N ARG A 288 2.22 7.05 7.98
CA ARG A 288 3.16 6.48 8.96
C ARG A 288 2.83 6.90 10.39
N MET A 289 2.44 8.16 10.58
CA MET A 289 2.02 8.69 11.88
C MET A 289 0.75 8.00 12.39
N PHE A 290 -0.28 7.89 11.54
CA PHE A 290 -1.54 7.20 11.83
C PHE A 290 -1.35 5.71 12.16
N LEU A 291 -0.59 4.98 11.32
CA LEU A 291 -0.31 3.55 11.50
C LEU A 291 0.32 3.24 12.85
N SER A 292 1.21 4.12 13.33
CA SER A 292 1.94 3.93 14.59
C SER A 292 1.03 3.89 15.83
N GLU A 293 -0.21 4.39 15.73
CA GLU A 293 -1.19 4.42 16.82
C GLU A 293 -2.37 3.48 16.59
N ILE A 294 -2.90 3.42 15.36
CA ILE A 294 -4.11 2.64 15.08
C ILE A 294 -3.88 1.13 15.24
N VAL A 295 -2.72 0.61 14.86
CA VAL A 295 -2.40 -0.82 14.95
C VAL A 295 -2.24 -1.25 16.42
N PRO A 296 -1.46 -0.54 17.27
CA PRO A 296 -1.51 -0.76 18.71
C PRO A 296 -2.90 -0.59 19.31
N ALA A 297 -3.65 0.46 18.96
CA ALA A 297 -4.99 0.69 19.53
C ALA A 297 -5.95 -0.46 19.23
N PHE A 298 -5.96 -0.96 17.99
CA PHE A 298 -6.85 -2.05 17.59
C PHE A 298 -6.64 -3.34 18.38
N LYS A 299 -5.43 -3.61 18.90
CA LYS A 299 -5.20 -4.72 19.81
C LYS A 299 -6.14 -4.67 21.04
N GLY A 300 -6.37 -3.48 21.60
CA GLY A 300 -7.28 -3.30 22.73
C GLY A 300 -8.77 -3.45 22.39
N LEU A 301 -9.20 -3.06 21.18
CA LEU A 301 -10.53 -3.41 20.67
C LEU A 301 -10.65 -4.92 20.45
N SER A 302 -9.60 -5.55 19.91
CA SER A 302 -9.55 -6.97 19.60
C SER A 302 -9.68 -7.84 20.86
N GLU A 303 -8.95 -7.52 21.93
CA GLU A 303 -8.94 -8.26 23.19
C GLU A 303 -10.24 -8.12 24.02
N ARG A 304 -11.13 -7.17 23.69
CA ARG A 304 -12.29 -6.82 24.55
C ARG A 304 -13.64 -6.77 23.85
N ALA A 305 -13.70 -6.27 22.62
CA ALA A 305 -14.95 -5.99 21.91
C ALA A 305 -15.16 -6.91 20.70
N LEU A 306 -14.11 -7.11 19.89
CA LEU A 306 -14.15 -7.86 18.63
C LEU A 306 -13.04 -8.93 18.60
N PRO A 307 -13.23 -10.10 19.26
CA PRO A 307 -12.18 -11.10 19.48
C PRO A 307 -11.39 -11.51 18.23
N GLY A 308 -10.11 -11.10 18.18
CA GLY A 308 -9.18 -11.44 17.09
C GLY A 308 -9.29 -10.54 15.85
N ALA A 309 -10.17 -9.54 15.85
CA ALA A 309 -10.31 -8.59 14.75
C ALA A 309 -9.12 -7.62 14.67
N LYS A 310 -8.80 -7.19 13.45
CA LYS A 310 -7.67 -6.33 13.07
C LYS A 310 -8.19 -5.16 12.20
N PRO A 311 -7.48 -4.03 12.10
CA PRO A 311 -7.90 -2.95 11.22
C PRO A 311 -7.64 -3.36 9.76
N ALA A 312 -8.62 -3.12 8.88
CA ALA A 312 -8.40 -3.04 7.45
C ALA A 312 -8.45 -1.57 7.02
N LEU A 313 -7.40 -1.14 6.32
CA LEU A 313 -7.05 0.27 6.12
C LEU A 313 -6.83 0.60 4.66
N ASP A 314 -6.88 1.90 4.40
CA ASP A 314 -6.75 2.52 3.09
C ASP A 314 -5.44 2.15 2.35
N LEU A 315 -5.49 2.15 1.01
CA LEU A 315 -4.42 1.70 0.13
C LEU A 315 -3.06 2.38 0.38
N PRO A 316 -2.96 3.69 0.70
CA PRO A 316 -1.68 4.35 1.00
C PRO A 316 -0.85 3.70 2.12
N VAL A 317 -1.45 2.86 2.97
CA VAL A 317 -0.71 1.99 3.90
C VAL A 317 0.33 1.13 3.17
N THR A 318 -0.08 0.53 2.05
CA THR A 318 0.79 -0.32 1.21
C THR A 318 1.90 0.47 0.52
N PHE A 319 1.61 1.71 0.12
CA PHE A 319 2.56 2.59 -0.57
C PHE A 319 3.77 2.94 0.30
N THR A 320 3.64 2.89 1.63
CA THR A 320 4.78 3.07 2.55
C THR A 320 5.81 1.94 2.51
N ARG A 321 5.47 0.77 1.93
CA ARG A 321 6.33 -0.42 1.85
C ARG A 321 7.09 -0.56 0.52
N ALA A 322 6.49 -0.17 -0.60
CA ALA A 322 7.13 -0.22 -1.93
C ALA A 322 6.84 1.04 -2.77
N PRO A 323 7.44 2.20 -2.45
CA PRO A 323 7.20 3.46 -3.18
C PRO A 323 7.59 3.41 -4.67
N THR A 324 8.65 2.69 -5.03
CA THR A 324 9.07 2.56 -6.44
C THR A 324 8.07 1.73 -7.24
N ALA A 325 7.50 0.68 -6.63
CA ALA A 325 6.42 -0.10 -7.22
C ALA A 325 5.18 0.74 -7.56
N VAL A 326 4.79 1.67 -6.67
CA VAL A 326 3.68 2.61 -6.90
C VAL A 326 3.93 3.41 -8.18
N MET A 327 5.13 3.96 -8.35
CA MET A 327 5.46 4.79 -9.52
C MET A 327 5.51 4.00 -10.82
N LEU A 328 6.02 2.77 -10.81
CA LEU A 328 6.01 1.90 -11.98
C LEU A 328 4.58 1.53 -12.39
N GLY A 329 3.72 1.23 -11.42
CA GLY A 329 2.31 0.93 -11.65
C GLY A 329 1.52 2.15 -12.16
N PHE A 330 1.66 3.31 -11.52
CA PHE A 330 1.03 4.56 -11.94
C PHE A 330 1.45 4.97 -13.37
N LEU A 331 2.76 5.00 -13.67
CA LEU A 331 3.25 5.44 -14.97
C LEU A 331 2.79 4.49 -16.09
N SER A 332 2.87 3.17 -15.87
CA SER A 332 2.39 2.20 -16.88
C SER A 332 0.88 2.22 -17.05
N SER A 333 0.10 2.43 -15.98
CA SER A 333 -1.34 2.67 -16.05
C SER A 333 -1.69 3.92 -16.86
N THR A 334 -0.99 5.03 -16.60
CA THR A 334 -1.21 6.31 -17.30
C THR A 334 -0.86 6.17 -18.79
N VAL A 335 0.30 5.61 -19.14
CA VAL A 335 0.69 5.42 -20.54
C VAL A 335 -0.31 4.54 -21.29
N VAL A 336 -0.75 3.42 -20.70
CA VAL A 336 -1.73 2.54 -21.34
C VAL A 336 -3.10 3.20 -21.49
N PHE A 337 -3.58 3.93 -20.48
CA PHE A 337 -4.84 4.65 -20.57
C PHE A 337 -4.80 5.75 -21.64
N LEU A 338 -3.71 6.53 -21.71
CA LEU A 338 -3.56 7.58 -22.73
C LEU A 338 -3.51 7.00 -24.16
N LEU A 339 -2.86 5.84 -24.35
CA LEU A 339 -2.86 5.12 -25.63
C LEU A 339 -4.26 4.60 -26.00
N LEU A 340 -5.01 4.04 -25.05
CA LEU A 340 -6.38 3.57 -25.28
C LEU A 340 -7.36 4.74 -25.53
N MET A 341 -7.19 5.87 -24.85
CA MET A 341 -7.93 7.11 -25.12
C MET A 341 -7.66 7.63 -26.53
N GLY A 342 -6.40 7.65 -26.99
CA GLY A 342 -6.08 7.99 -28.38
C GLY A 342 -6.70 7.03 -29.40
N LEU A 343 -6.75 5.74 -29.11
CA LEU A 343 -7.40 4.73 -29.95
C LEU A 343 -8.94 4.89 -29.99
N PHE A 344 -9.58 5.09 -28.83
CA PHE A 344 -11.02 5.23 -28.73
C PHE A 344 -11.50 6.55 -29.38
N ALA A 345 -10.73 7.63 -29.20
CA ALA A 345 -10.95 8.91 -29.86
C ALA A 345 -10.82 8.82 -31.39
N SER A 346 -9.72 8.25 -31.89
CA SER A 346 -9.45 8.15 -33.34
C SER A 346 -10.36 7.17 -34.08
N THR A 347 -11.03 6.26 -33.37
CA THR A 347 -12.07 5.38 -33.91
C THR A 347 -13.50 5.94 -33.73
N GLY A 348 -13.68 7.01 -32.96
CA GLY A 348 -14.99 7.56 -32.61
C GLY A 348 -15.84 6.63 -31.73
N TRP A 349 -15.22 5.69 -31.01
CA TRP A 349 -15.91 4.64 -30.26
C TRP A 349 -16.58 5.19 -28.99
N PHE A 350 -15.82 5.90 -28.16
CA PHE A 350 -16.26 6.48 -26.90
C PHE A 350 -15.23 7.53 -26.42
N VAL A 351 -15.66 8.52 -25.63
CA VAL A 351 -14.75 9.52 -25.07
C VAL A 351 -14.35 9.12 -23.65
N LEU A 352 -13.11 8.64 -23.50
CA LEU A 352 -12.52 8.37 -22.19
C LEU A 352 -12.10 9.68 -21.50
N VAL A 353 -12.37 9.76 -20.19
CA VAL A 353 -12.09 10.94 -19.36
C VAL A 353 -10.98 10.57 -18.37
N PRO A 354 -9.75 11.11 -18.45
CA PRO A 354 -8.60 10.66 -17.65
C PRO A 354 -8.87 10.61 -16.13
N PRO A 355 -9.07 9.43 -15.51
CA PRO A 355 -9.46 9.35 -14.11
C PRO A 355 -8.20 9.39 -13.25
N MET A 356 -7.60 10.57 -13.13
CA MET A 356 -6.21 10.71 -12.68
C MET A 356 -5.96 10.16 -11.28
N ILE A 357 -6.95 10.24 -10.39
CA ILE A 357 -6.88 9.61 -9.06
C ILE A 357 -6.78 8.08 -9.22
N MET A 358 -7.65 7.47 -10.02
CA MET A 358 -7.75 6.00 -10.12
C MET A 358 -6.59 5.41 -10.96
N LEU A 359 -6.01 6.21 -11.86
CA LEU A 359 -4.72 5.90 -12.50
C LEU A 359 -3.57 5.82 -11.47
N PHE A 360 -3.57 6.69 -10.45
CA PHE A 360 -2.55 6.69 -9.39
C PHE A 360 -2.82 5.64 -8.30
N PHE A 361 -4.06 5.53 -7.80
CA PHE A 361 -4.43 4.58 -6.74
C PHE A 361 -4.49 3.15 -7.26
N GLY A 362 -5.37 2.85 -8.23
CA GLY A 362 -5.45 1.51 -8.84
C GLY A 362 -4.16 1.09 -9.55
N GLY A 363 -3.47 2.04 -10.19
CA GLY A 363 -2.15 1.81 -10.78
C GLY A 363 -1.10 1.50 -9.71
N GLY A 364 -1.13 2.24 -8.60
CA GLY A 364 -0.27 2.00 -7.43
C GLY A 364 -0.57 0.67 -6.73
N ALA A 365 -1.84 0.27 -6.63
CA ALA A 365 -2.24 -1.05 -6.13
C ALA A 365 -1.69 -2.16 -7.03
N GLY A 366 -1.95 -2.10 -8.34
CA GLY A 366 -1.38 -3.03 -9.31
C GLY A 366 0.14 -3.07 -9.25
N GLY A 367 0.77 -1.91 -9.08
CA GLY A 367 2.20 -1.72 -8.82
C GLY A 367 2.70 -2.53 -7.62
N VAL A 368 2.22 -2.21 -6.42
CA VAL A 368 2.70 -2.80 -5.15
C VAL A 368 2.36 -4.28 -5.04
N PHE A 369 1.12 -4.68 -5.35
CA PHE A 369 0.70 -6.08 -5.26
C PHE A 369 1.33 -6.95 -6.37
N GLY A 370 1.65 -6.37 -7.54
CA GLY A 370 2.45 -7.01 -8.58
C GLY A 370 3.94 -7.15 -8.21
N ASN A 371 4.52 -6.14 -7.56
CA ASN A 371 5.91 -6.21 -7.08
C ASN A 371 6.12 -7.34 -6.07
N ALA A 372 5.22 -7.45 -5.08
CA ALA A 372 5.27 -8.46 -4.01
C ALA A 372 5.11 -9.92 -4.48
N VAL A 373 4.90 -10.17 -5.78
CA VAL A 373 4.80 -11.51 -6.38
C VAL A 373 5.80 -11.78 -7.52
N ALA A 374 6.24 -10.74 -8.25
CA ALA A 374 7.02 -10.90 -9.47
C ALA A 374 8.01 -9.74 -9.75
N GLY A 375 8.26 -8.88 -8.75
CA GLY A 375 9.14 -7.73 -8.87
C GLY A 375 8.61 -6.62 -9.80
N TRP A 376 9.50 -5.76 -10.27
CA TRP A 376 9.18 -4.60 -11.11
C TRP A 376 8.36 -4.94 -12.38
N ARG A 377 8.52 -6.14 -12.94
CA ARG A 377 7.73 -6.62 -14.08
C ARG A 377 6.28 -6.89 -13.70
N GLY A 378 6.04 -7.41 -12.49
CA GLY A 378 4.72 -7.51 -11.90
C GLY A 378 4.12 -6.14 -11.63
N ALA A 379 4.91 -5.17 -11.16
CA ALA A 379 4.46 -3.79 -10.94
C ALA A 379 3.98 -3.11 -12.24
N VAL A 380 4.78 -3.22 -13.31
CA VAL A 380 4.40 -2.73 -14.65
C VAL A 380 3.18 -3.48 -15.18
N PHE A 381 3.08 -4.80 -15.01
CA PHE A 381 1.91 -5.57 -15.42
C PHE A 381 0.63 -5.11 -14.69
N GLY A 382 0.69 -4.88 -13.38
CA GLY A 382 -0.45 -4.39 -12.61
C GLY A 382 -0.90 -2.99 -13.04
N GLY A 383 0.04 -2.10 -13.35
CA GLY A 383 -0.28 -0.80 -13.92
C GLY A 383 -0.89 -0.87 -15.32
N VAL A 384 -0.28 -1.64 -16.24
CA VAL A 384 -0.86 -1.93 -17.57
C VAL A 384 -2.29 -2.45 -17.46
N LEU A 385 -2.52 -3.41 -16.56
CA LEU A 385 -3.84 -4.00 -16.31
C LEU A 385 -4.83 -2.96 -15.78
N ASN A 386 -4.40 -2.05 -14.89
CA ASN A 386 -5.23 -0.96 -14.39
C ASN A 386 -5.62 0.02 -15.52
N GLY A 387 -4.67 0.39 -16.39
CA GLY A 387 -4.95 1.25 -17.55
C GLY A 387 -5.97 0.65 -18.52
N VAL A 388 -5.91 -0.67 -18.74
CA VAL A 388 -6.93 -1.41 -19.51
C VAL A 388 -8.27 -1.45 -18.78
N VAL A 389 -8.27 -1.81 -17.49
CA VAL A 389 -9.49 -1.93 -16.67
C VAL A 389 -10.22 -0.59 -16.56
N LEU A 390 -9.53 0.54 -16.42
CA LEU A 390 -10.15 1.86 -16.39
C LEU A 390 -10.69 2.30 -17.75
N ALA A 391 -9.98 2.01 -18.85
CA ALA A 391 -10.41 2.41 -20.19
C ALA A 391 -11.67 1.64 -20.66
N PHE A 392 -11.64 0.30 -20.61
CA PHE A 392 -12.83 -0.50 -20.92
C PHE A 392 -13.88 -0.39 -19.81
N GLY A 393 -13.45 -0.16 -18.57
CA GLY A 393 -14.28 0.15 -17.41
C GLY A 393 -15.20 1.33 -17.67
N GLN A 394 -14.63 2.49 -18.01
CA GLN A 394 -15.38 3.71 -18.32
C GLN A 394 -16.41 3.49 -19.43
N TRP A 395 -16.01 2.90 -20.56
CA TRP A 395 -16.91 2.69 -21.69
C TRP A 395 -18.09 1.75 -21.34
N ILE A 396 -17.83 0.61 -20.70
CA ILE A 396 -18.88 -0.35 -20.33
C ILE A 396 -19.73 0.22 -19.19
N GLY A 397 -19.09 0.79 -18.17
CA GLY A 397 -19.75 1.41 -17.01
C GLY A 397 -20.70 2.55 -17.40
N TRP A 398 -20.32 3.38 -18.37
CA TRP A 398 -21.19 4.47 -18.85
C TRP A 398 -22.49 3.95 -19.46
N GLY A 399 -22.45 2.78 -20.12
CA GLY A 399 -23.65 2.09 -20.60
C GLY A 399 -24.37 1.23 -19.55
N VAL A 400 -23.75 0.93 -18.40
CA VAL A 400 -24.32 0.12 -17.31
C VAL A 400 -24.99 0.97 -16.22
N TRP A 401 -24.67 2.26 -16.13
CA TRP A 401 -25.36 3.23 -15.26
C TRP A 401 -26.05 4.35 -16.07
N GLY A 402 -26.45 4.05 -17.31
CA GLY A 402 -26.92 5.04 -18.29
C GLY A 402 -28.16 5.80 -17.84
N ASP A 403 -29.12 5.09 -17.25
CA ASP A 403 -30.40 5.68 -16.82
C ASP A 403 -30.31 6.33 -15.43
N THR A 404 -29.26 6.04 -14.63
CA THR A 404 -29.11 6.54 -13.25
C THR A 404 -28.01 7.57 -13.03
N ALA A 405 -26.75 7.24 -13.33
CA ALA A 405 -25.57 8.06 -13.01
C ALA A 405 -24.32 7.56 -13.76
N PRO A 406 -24.25 7.71 -15.10
CA PRO A 406 -23.16 7.13 -15.90
C PRO A 406 -21.81 7.81 -15.63
N GLU A 407 -21.84 9.02 -15.08
CA GLU A 407 -20.71 9.75 -14.49
C GLU A 407 -19.91 8.90 -13.49
N LEU A 408 -20.56 7.98 -12.75
CA LEU A 408 -19.88 7.03 -11.86
C LEU A 408 -18.80 6.22 -12.58
N ALA A 409 -18.98 5.90 -13.87
CA ALA A 409 -17.98 5.18 -14.65
C ALA A 409 -16.67 5.96 -14.79
N THR A 410 -16.73 7.30 -14.87
CA THR A 410 -15.54 8.16 -14.92
C THR A 410 -14.85 8.31 -13.56
N LEU A 411 -15.55 8.02 -12.47
CA LEU A 411 -15.08 8.11 -11.09
C LEU A 411 -14.78 6.72 -10.46
N ALA A 412 -14.88 5.65 -11.22
CA ALA A 412 -14.89 4.29 -10.69
C ALA A 412 -13.50 3.65 -10.53
N ASP A 413 -13.28 3.05 -9.36
CA ASP A 413 -12.18 2.11 -9.12
C ASP A 413 -12.52 0.72 -9.70
N SER A 414 -11.53 -0.19 -9.71
CA SER A 414 -11.70 -1.54 -10.27
C SER A 414 -12.81 -2.38 -9.60
N ASP A 415 -13.08 -2.22 -8.31
CA ASP A 415 -14.19 -2.92 -7.62
C ASP A 415 -15.57 -2.34 -7.97
N TRP A 416 -15.66 -1.06 -8.34
CA TRP A 416 -16.94 -0.41 -8.65
C TRP A 416 -17.51 -1.01 -9.94
N PHE A 417 -16.67 -1.16 -10.97
CA PHE A 417 -17.03 -1.86 -12.20
C PHE A 417 -17.41 -3.32 -11.92
N ALA A 418 -16.57 -4.05 -11.18
CA ALA A 418 -16.79 -5.47 -10.89
C ALA A 418 -18.13 -5.74 -10.18
N VAL A 419 -18.49 -4.91 -9.19
CA VAL A 419 -19.76 -5.05 -8.45
C VAL A 419 -20.94 -4.47 -9.23
N GLY A 420 -20.78 -3.35 -9.93
CA GLY A 420 -21.84 -2.74 -10.73
C GLY A 420 -22.31 -3.66 -11.86
N TRP A 421 -21.36 -4.16 -12.66
CA TRP A 421 -21.64 -5.12 -13.73
C TRP A 421 -22.27 -6.41 -13.21
N LEU A 422 -21.85 -6.88 -12.03
CA LEU A 422 -22.43 -8.06 -11.38
C LEU A 422 -23.88 -7.80 -10.94
N LEU A 423 -24.17 -6.65 -10.31
CA LEU A 423 -25.52 -6.33 -9.82
C LEU A 423 -26.51 -6.06 -10.95
N VAL A 424 -26.14 -5.25 -11.95
CA VAL A 424 -27.00 -4.98 -13.12
C VAL A 424 -27.16 -6.22 -14.00
N GLY A 425 -26.08 -6.99 -14.19
CA GLY A 425 -26.11 -8.29 -14.87
C GLY A 425 -27.06 -9.28 -14.19
N LEU A 426 -26.94 -9.47 -12.87
CA LEU A 426 -27.87 -10.33 -12.11
C LEU A 426 -29.30 -9.79 -12.14
N GLY A 427 -29.50 -8.47 -12.14
CA GLY A 427 -30.80 -7.84 -12.31
C GLY A 427 -31.51 -8.25 -13.59
N SER A 428 -30.84 -8.10 -14.74
CA SER A 428 -31.40 -8.49 -16.03
C SER A 428 -31.76 -9.98 -16.12
N VAL A 429 -30.94 -10.87 -15.54
CA VAL A 429 -31.17 -12.32 -15.53
C VAL A 429 -32.32 -12.71 -14.58
N LEU A 430 -32.46 -12.02 -13.45
CA LEU A 430 -33.44 -12.34 -12.40
C LEU A 430 -34.68 -11.44 -12.43
N ALA A 431 -34.83 -10.57 -13.43
CA ALA A 431 -36.01 -9.72 -13.64
C ALA A 431 -37.36 -10.46 -13.58
N PRO A 432 -37.52 -11.73 -14.02
CA PRO A 432 -38.78 -12.47 -13.89
C PRO A 432 -39.28 -12.70 -12.45
N LEU A 433 -38.46 -12.49 -11.42
CA LEU A 433 -38.86 -12.60 -10.01
C LEU A 433 -39.39 -11.28 -9.42
N GLY A 434 -39.35 -10.18 -10.18
CA GLY A 434 -39.92 -8.88 -9.80
C GLY A 434 -39.36 -8.30 -8.50
N ALA A 435 -40.23 -7.72 -7.66
CA ALA A 435 -39.82 -7.08 -6.40
C ALA A 435 -39.12 -8.02 -5.39
N TRP A 436 -39.21 -9.35 -5.56
CA TRP A 436 -38.47 -10.31 -4.74
C TRP A 436 -37.00 -10.47 -5.15
N THR A 437 -36.62 -10.07 -6.37
CA THR A 437 -35.25 -10.25 -6.88
C THR A 437 -34.20 -9.61 -5.98
N LEU A 438 -34.45 -8.39 -5.50
CA LEU A 438 -33.57 -7.67 -4.58
C LEU A 438 -33.27 -8.48 -3.29
N TRP A 439 -34.29 -9.12 -2.73
CA TRP A 439 -34.16 -9.97 -1.54
C TRP A 439 -33.50 -11.32 -1.84
N VAL A 440 -33.71 -11.88 -3.04
CA VAL A 440 -33.02 -13.09 -3.50
C VAL A 440 -31.52 -12.82 -3.69
N ILE A 441 -31.14 -11.70 -4.31
CA ILE A 441 -29.74 -11.28 -4.46
C ILE A 441 -29.09 -11.05 -3.09
N ALA A 442 -29.73 -10.29 -2.20
CA ALA A 442 -29.23 -10.08 -0.84
C ALA A 442 -29.07 -11.40 -0.06
N GLY A 443 -30.09 -12.26 -0.09
CA GLY A 443 -30.07 -13.57 0.59
C GLY A 443 -28.99 -14.50 0.05
N LEU A 444 -28.78 -14.51 -1.27
CA LEU A 444 -27.73 -15.28 -1.93
C LEU A 444 -26.33 -14.80 -1.53
N VAL A 445 -26.08 -13.48 -1.56
CA VAL A 445 -24.78 -12.90 -1.16
C VAL A 445 -24.49 -13.14 0.32
N VAL A 446 -25.48 -12.98 1.19
CA VAL A 446 -25.36 -13.31 2.62
C VAL A 446 -25.07 -14.80 2.83
N ALA A 447 -25.79 -15.69 2.13
CA ALA A 447 -25.57 -17.14 2.22
C ALA A 447 -24.17 -17.56 1.73
N ILE A 448 -23.68 -16.98 0.63
CA ILE A 448 -22.32 -17.18 0.11
C ILE A 448 -21.29 -16.67 1.12
N THR A 449 -21.48 -15.47 1.67
CA THR A 449 -20.61 -14.87 2.69
C THR A 449 -20.51 -15.75 3.93
N VAL A 450 -21.64 -16.21 4.47
CA VAL A 450 -21.68 -17.13 5.61
C VAL A 450 -21.01 -18.47 5.27
N ALA A 451 -21.23 -19.02 4.08
CA ALA A 451 -20.58 -20.26 3.65
C ALA A 451 -19.04 -20.12 3.59
N ILE A 452 -18.53 -19.03 3.00
CA ILE A 452 -17.10 -18.70 2.95
C ILE A 452 -16.54 -18.58 4.37
N LEU A 453 -17.19 -17.82 5.24
CA LEU A 453 -16.75 -17.62 6.63
C LEU A 453 -16.77 -18.91 7.46
N VAL A 454 -17.73 -19.81 7.23
CA VAL A 454 -17.77 -21.14 7.86
C VAL A 454 -16.66 -22.06 7.33
N VAL A 455 -16.37 -22.04 6.03
CA VAL A 455 -15.30 -22.85 5.43
C VAL A 455 -13.92 -22.39 5.89
N LEU A 456 -13.65 -21.07 5.86
CA LEU A 456 -12.40 -20.50 6.37
C LEU A 456 -12.27 -20.70 7.90
N GLY A 457 -13.36 -20.51 8.64
CA GLY A 457 -13.41 -20.70 10.09
C GLY A 457 -13.28 -22.15 10.57
N ARG A 458 -13.39 -23.13 9.66
CA ARG A 458 -13.00 -24.52 9.92
C ARG A 458 -11.49 -24.72 9.76
N ARG A 459 -10.86 -24.11 8.75
CA ARG A 459 -9.40 -24.24 8.50
C ARG A 459 -8.57 -23.63 9.63
N HIS A 460 -8.97 -22.47 10.17
CA HIS A 460 -8.34 -21.86 11.35
C HIS A 460 -8.78 -22.48 12.69
N ARG A 461 -9.21 -23.74 12.70
CA ARG A 461 -9.64 -24.44 13.92
C ARG A 461 -8.67 -25.55 14.34
N ASP A 462 -7.77 -25.92 13.45
CA ASP A 462 -6.79 -27.00 13.63
C ASP A 462 -5.38 -26.45 13.95
N GLU A 463 -5.17 -25.13 13.87
CA GLU A 463 -3.98 -24.41 14.35
C GLU A 463 -4.11 -24.15 15.88
N PRO A 464 -3.21 -24.67 16.74
CA PRO A 464 -3.24 -24.42 18.18
C PRO A 464 -2.94 -22.95 18.52
N LEU A 465 -3.62 -22.41 19.53
CA LEU A 465 -3.48 -21.00 19.94
C LEU A 465 -2.07 -20.62 20.44
N ASP A 466 -1.24 -21.61 20.79
CA ASP A 466 0.15 -21.42 21.23
C ASP A 466 1.18 -21.46 20.07
N ALA A 467 0.78 -21.83 18.85
CA ALA A 467 1.67 -21.96 17.69
C ALA A 467 2.16 -20.61 17.11
N ALA A 468 1.47 -19.51 17.43
CA ALA A 468 1.71 -18.17 16.88
C ALA A 468 3.08 -17.52 17.22
N GLY A 469 4.01 -18.27 17.81
CA GLY A 469 5.42 -17.92 17.99
C GLY A 469 6.42 -18.90 17.35
N ALA A 470 5.96 -19.91 16.61
CA ALA A 470 6.80 -20.98 16.01
C ALA A 470 6.82 -20.96 14.47
N ASP A 471 5.73 -20.51 13.82
CA ASP A 471 5.57 -20.56 12.35
C ASP A 471 6.48 -19.58 11.57
N ALA A 472 7.51 -19.03 12.20
CA ALA A 472 8.54 -18.19 11.58
C ALA A 472 9.74 -18.98 11.04
N GLU A 473 9.90 -20.25 11.43
CA GLU A 473 11.07 -21.09 11.08
C GLU A 473 10.74 -22.27 10.16
N ALA A 474 9.47 -22.46 9.76
CA ALA A 474 9.01 -23.69 9.09
C ALA A 474 8.89 -23.65 7.56
N ASP A 475 9.02 -22.48 6.91
CA ASP A 475 8.77 -22.27 5.47
C ASP A 475 10.07 -22.12 4.63
N THR A 476 11.18 -22.72 5.09
CA THR A 476 12.49 -22.71 4.41
C THR A 476 12.89 -24.03 3.75
N ASP A 477 12.47 -25.17 4.27
CA ASP A 477 13.00 -26.49 3.89
C ASP A 477 11.93 -27.40 3.25
N ALA A 478 11.39 -26.96 2.10
CA ALA A 478 10.31 -27.67 1.40
C ALA A 478 10.37 -27.63 -0.15
N ASP A 479 11.54 -27.41 -0.76
CA ASP A 479 11.70 -27.59 -2.23
C ASP A 479 13.13 -28.03 -2.60
N GLY A 480 13.45 -29.30 -2.36
CA GLY A 480 14.80 -29.85 -2.56
C GLY A 480 14.90 -31.37 -2.34
N ALA A 481 14.41 -32.17 -3.30
CA ALA A 481 14.58 -33.62 -3.30
C ALA A 481 14.65 -34.20 -4.73
N ASP A 482 15.88 -34.55 -5.12
CA ASP A 482 16.34 -35.55 -6.11
C ASP A 482 15.50 -35.90 -7.36
N ARG A 483 16.15 -35.73 -8.52
CA ARG A 483 16.18 -36.76 -9.59
C ARG A 483 17.53 -36.76 -10.32
N ASP A 484 18.48 -37.54 -9.80
CA ASP A 484 19.63 -37.97 -10.58
C ASP A 484 19.23 -39.05 -11.61
N ALA A 485 19.81 -38.99 -12.81
CA ALA A 485 19.83 -40.07 -13.79
C ALA A 485 21.07 -39.93 -14.70
N ASP A 486 21.75 -41.05 -14.95
CA ASP A 486 23.02 -41.16 -15.67
C ASP A 486 22.91 -40.87 -17.20
N GLY A 487 24.02 -40.46 -17.83
CA GLY A 487 24.06 -39.94 -19.21
C GLY A 487 25.47 -39.60 -19.75
N SER A 488 26.44 -40.50 -19.56
CA SER A 488 27.87 -40.43 -19.93
C SER A 488 28.28 -39.95 -21.35
N VAL A 489 29.59 -39.59 -21.51
CA VAL A 489 30.39 -39.43 -22.77
C VAL A 489 30.24 -38.04 -23.46
N ASP A 490 31.26 -37.35 -24.00
CA ASP A 490 32.64 -37.72 -24.44
C ASP A 490 33.74 -36.68 -24.10
N SER A 491 34.99 -36.92 -24.52
CA SER A 491 36.21 -36.15 -24.21
C SER A 491 37.07 -35.73 -25.43
N VAL A 492 37.69 -34.55 -25.38
CA VAL A 492 38.83 -34.11 -26.22
C VAL A 492 39.72 -33.17 -25.39
N ALA A 493 41.03 -33.10 -25.64
CA ALA A 493 42.00 -32.42 -24.75
C ALA A 493 43.19 -31.73 -25.47
N VAL A 494 43.84 -30.77 -24.77
CA VAL A 494 45.27 -30.36 -24.90
C VAL A 494 45.63 -29.58 -26.20
N PRO A 495 46.72 -28.75 -26.28
CA PRO A 495 47.80 -28.43 -25.31
C PRO A 495 47.96 -26.94 -24.91
N ASP A 496 48.84 -26.74 -23.93
CA ASP A 496 49.55 -25.48 -23.57
C ASP A 496 51.05 -25.59 -23.96
N PRO A 497 51.77 -24.50 -24.31
CA PRO A 497 53.22 -24.53 -24.50
C PRO A 497 54.07 -23.46 -23.75
N ALA A 498 55.06 -24.00 -23.02
CA ALA A 498 56.45 -23.51 -22.89
C ALA A 498 56.82 -22.42 -21.84
N HIS A 499 57.50 -22.89 -20.79
CA HIS A 499 58.60 -22.19 -20.11
C HIS A 499 59.90 -22.25 -20.95
N PRO A 500 60.85 -21.35 -20.66
CA PRO A 500 62.24 -21.79 -20.47
C PRO A 500 62.88 -21.27 -19.15
N ALA A 501 64.05 -21.82 -18.82
CA ALA A 501 64.96 -21.36 -17.74
C ALA A 501 65.92 -20.26 -18.28
N GLU A 502 66.90 -19.68 -17.57
CA GLU A 502 67.60 -19.95 -16.29
C GLU A 502 68.10 -18.55 -15.74
N ALA A 503 68.96 -18.26 -14.75
CA ALA A 503 69.94 -19.03 -13.94
C ALA A 503 70.31 -18.32 -12.59
N THR A 504 71.53 -18.59 -12.12
CA THR A 504 72.37 -17.94 -11.08
C THR A 504 72.16 -16.42 -10.87
N ASP A 505 72.34 -15.85 -9.67
CA ASP A 505 73.52 -16.00 -8.79
C ASP A 505 73.20 -15.87 -7.27
N ALA A 506 74.16 -16.22 -6.40
CA ALA A 506 73.96 -16.39 -4.95
C ALA A 506 74.96 -15.61 -4.08
N THR A 507 74.49 -14.56 -3.39
CA THR A 507 75.22 -13.87 -2.30
C THR A 507 74.30 -13.46 -1.14
N ALA A 508 74.89 -13.12 0.02
CA ALA A 508 74.24 -12.53 1.20
C ALA A 508 73.24 -13.38 2.01
N ALA A 509 73.60 -14.62 2.36
CA ALA A 509 72.84 -15.46 3.29
C ALA A 509 73.00 -15.06 4.79
N THR A 510 72.55 -13.87 5.20
CA THR A 510 72.71 -13.39 6.60
C THR A 510 71.46 -12.76 7.26
N THR A 511 70.24 -13.15 6.88
CA THR A 511 69.06 -12.96 7.75
C THR A 511 68.00 -14.05 7.55
N ARG A 512 67.93 -15.01 8.48
CA ARG A 512 66.76 -15.90 8.58
C ARG A 512 65.57 -15.15 9.19
N ARG A 513 64.36 -15.56 8.81
CA ARG A 513 63.06 -15.29 9.49
C ARG A 513 62.45 -13.89 9.30
N ALA A 514 61.92 -13.65 8.10
CA ALA A 514 60.86 -12.68 7.83
C ALA A 514 59.90 -13.21 6.72
N ALA A 515 58.79 -12.50 6.47
CA ALA A 515 57.85 -12.69 5.36
C ALA A 515 57.04 -14.02 5.29
N ARG A 516 56.10 -14.21 6.23
CA ARG A 516 54.82 -14.91 5.96
C ARG A 516 53.70 -14.50 6.94
N SER A 517 53.14 -13.31 6.71
CA SER A 517 51.86 -12.81 7.25
C SER A 517 51.43 -11.59 6.41
N GLY A 518 50.13 -11.29 6.31
CA GLY A 518 49.69 -10.17 5.46
C GLY A 518 48.19 -10.02 5.12
N GLN A 519 47.31 -10.95 5.51
CA GLN A 519 45.88 -10.64 5.53
C GLN A 519 45.60 -9.70 6.73
N ALA A 520 45.04 -8.53 6.45
CA ALA A 520 44.78 -7.51 7.46
C ALA A 520 43.46 -7.80 8.19
N THR A 521 43.48 -8.69 9.19
CA THR A 521 42.42 -8.78 10.19
C THR A 521 42.39 -7.48 10.99
N ILE A 522 41.24 -6.79 11.00
CA ILE A 522 41.04 -5.63 11.89
C ILE A 522 40.91 -6.17 13.30
N ALA A 523 41.95 -5.99 14.11
CA ALA A 523 41.97 -6.42 15.51
C ALA A 523 40.79 -5.80 16.28
N ARG A 524 39.99 -6.65 16.93
CA ARG A 524 38.91 -6.22 17.82
C ARG A 524 39.47 -5.30 18.92
N PRO A 525 38.92 -4.10 19.14
CA PRO A 525 39.32 -3.27 20.28
C PRO A 525 38.80 -3.84 21.60
N ASP A 526 39.55 -3.62 22.70
CA ASP A 526 39.21 -4.09 24.06
C ASP A 526 37.87 -3.55 24.59
N THR A 527 37.33 -2.50 23.98
CA THR A 527 35.98 -1.98 24.21
C THR A 527 35.44 -1.45 22.89
N LEU A 528 34.34 -2.03 22.42
CA LEU A 528 33.70 -1.59 21.16
C LEU A 528 33.00 -0.24 21.36
N SER A 529 33.26 0.72 20.49
CA SER A 529 32.42 1.91 20.36
C SER A 529 31.20 1.60 19.48
N VAL A 530 30.00 1.85 20.02
CA VAL A 530 28.73 1.51 19.39
C VAL A 530 27.83 2.73 19.30
N LEU A 531 27.21 2.97 18.14
CA LEU A 531 26.25 4.06 17.95
C LEU A 531 24.86 3.53 17.56
N ALA A 532 23.87 3.81 18.41
CA ALA A 532 22.45 3.56 18.11
C ALA A 532 21.84 4.74 17.35
N VAL A 533 21.31 4.51 16.14
CA VAL A 533 20.75 5.56 15.28
C VAL A 533 19.28 5.29 14.95
N CYS A 534 18.44 6.34 15.01
CA CYS A 534 17.04 6.24 14.59
C CYS A 534 16.53 7.57 13.99
N GLY A 535 15.79 7.49 12.88
CA GLY A 535 15.14 8.65 12.26
C GLY A 535 13.86 9.14 12.97
N ALA A 536 13.38 8.44 14.02
CA ALA A 536 12.22 8.84 14.82
C ALA A 536 12.57 9.71 16.05
N GLY A 537 13.82 10.18 16.15
CA GLY A 537 14.30 11.06 17.22
C GLY A 537 14.90 10.34 18.44
N MET A 538 15.44 11.12 19.38
CA MET A 538 16.31 10.64 20.46
C MET A 538 15.70 9.55 21.36
N GLY A 539 14.38 9.53 21.55
CA GLY A 539 13.72 8.52 22.38
C GLY A 539 13.88 7.10 21.85
N SER A 540 13.76 6.92 20.52
CA SER A 540 13.87 5.60 19.88
C SER A 540 15.32 5.09 19.84
N SER A 541 16.29 5.98 19.62
CA SER A 541 17.71 5.59 19.70
C SER A 541 18.19 5.36 21.14
N LEU A 542 17.59 6.01 22.15
CA LEU A 542 17.83 5.71 23.57
C LEU A 542 17.28 4.33 23.98
N ILE A 543 16.11 3.95 23.48
CA ILE A 543 15.56 2.60 23.67
C ILE A 543 16.49 1.56 23.03
N LEU A 544 16.85 1.74 21.76
CA LEU A 544 17.75 0.84 21.05
C LEU A 544 19.12 0.69 21.75
N ARG A 545 19.70 1.81 22.23
CA ARG A 545 20.91 1.83 23.07
C ARG A 545 20.76 0.98 24.32
N THR A 546 19.64 1.10 25.04
CA THR A 546 19.39 0.36 26.29
C THR A 546 19.18 -1.13 26.05
N THR A 547 18.53 -1.50 24.94
CA THR A 547 18.34 -2.91 24.53
C THR A 547 19.66 -3.53 24.08
N ALA A 548 20.46 -2.81 23.29
CA ALA A 548 21.77 -3.26 22.83
C ALA A 548 22.80 -3.38 23.96
N GLN A 549 22.74 -2.51 24.97
CA GLN A 549 23.58 -2.65 26.16
C GLN A 549 23.32 -3.99 26.86
N LYS A 550 22.04 -4.32 27.13
CA LYS A 550 21.66 -5.59 27.73
C LYS A 550 22.04 -6.81 26.87
N ALA A 551 22.01 -6.67 25.55
CA ALA A 551 22.45 -7.73 24.64
C ALA A 551 23.95 -7.99 24.74
N LEU A 552 24.78 -6.94 24.65
CA LEU A 552 26.24 -7.06 24.73
C LEU A 552 26.72 -7.48 26.12
N GLU A 553 26.06 -7.02 27.19
CA GLU A 553 26.28 -7.52 28.56
C GLU A 553 26.01 -9.04 28.67
N GLN A 554 24.93 -9.56 28.06
CA GLN A 554 24.63 -11.00 28.01
C GLN A 554 25.61 -11.81 27.14
N MET A 555 26.37 -11.15 26.27
CA MET A 555 27.41 -11.76 25.42
C MET A 555 28.81 -11.64 26.05
N GLY A 556 28.96 -10.98 27.20
CA GLY A 556 30.26 -10.70 27.81
C GLY A 556 31.12 -9.71 27.01
N VAL A 557 30.49 -8.87 26.16
CA VAL A 557 31.19 -7.96 25.24
C VAL A 557 31.25 -6.55 25.86
N THR A 558 32.44 -6.14 26.27
CA THR A 558 32.71 -4.76 26.74
C THR A 558 32.47 -3.77 25.60
N ALA A 559 31.54 -2.83 25.81
CA ALA A 559 31.16 -1.83 24.80
C ALA A 559 30.75 -0.49 25.43
N THR A 560 31.11 0.60 24.77
CA THR A 560 30.63 1.96 25.07
C THR A 560 29.58 2.33 24.03
N ILE A 561 28.31 2.43 24.44
CA ILE A 561 27.19 2.72 23.54
C ILE A 561 26.72 4.16 23.71
N ASP A 562 26.69 4.91 22.61
CA ASP A 562 26.02 6.21 22.47
C ASP A 562 24.83 6.13 21.50
N HIS A 563 24.10 7.21 21.33
CA HIS A 563 22.89 7.32 20.52
C HIS A 563 22.80 8.66 19.77
N SER A 564 22.12 8.67 18.63
CA SER A 564 21.86 9.89 17.85
C SER A 564 20.64 9.76 16.93
N ASP A 565 20.25 10.87 16.31
CA ASP A 565 19.48 10.89 15.08
C ASP A 565 20.38 10.65 13.85
N VAL A 566 19.76 10.46 12.67
CA VAL A 566 20.47 10.16 11.41
C VAL A 566 21.35 11.33 10.94
N GLY A 567 20.93 12.58 11.16
CA GLY A 567 21.71 13.77 10.78
C GLY A 567 22.97 13.91 11.63
N SER A 568 22.83 13.80 12.95
CA SER A 568 23.94 13.92 13.92
C SER A 568 24.87 12.70 13.98
N ALA A 569 24.53 11.60 13.31
CA ALA A 569 25.39 10.42 13.18
C ALA A 569 26.49 10.60 12.12
N ARG A 570 26.23 11.37 11.07
CA ARG A 570 27.16 11.54 9.93
C ARG A 570 28.47 12.21 10.37
N GLY A 571 29.59 11.67 9.91
CA GLY A 571 30.93 12.18 10.23
C GLY A 571 31.51 11.72 11.58
N ARG A 572 30.73 11.01 12.41
CA ARG A 572 31.30 10.22 13.52
C ARG A 572 32.13 9.05 12.98
N LYS A 573 32.96 8.45 13.83
CA LYS A 573 33.60 7.15 13.60
C LYS A 573 33.38 6.27 14.81
N VAL A 574 32.88 5.06 14.59
CA VAL A 574 32.67 4.04 15.64
C VAL A 574 32.99 2.65 15.07
N ASP A 575 33.15 1.64 15.94
CA ASP A 575 33.43 0.27 15.52
C ASP A 575 32.17 -0.44 15.00
N LEU A 576 31.01 -0.04 15.51
CA LEU A 576 29.73 -0.68 15.27
C LEU A 576 28.58 0.35 15.20
N VAL A 577 27.76 0.32 14.15
CA VAL A 577 26.51 1.09 14.09
C VAL A 577 25.29 0.15 14.10
N ILE A 578 24.26 0.53 14.86
CA ILE A 578 23.00 -0.24 14.96
C ILE A 578 21.82 0.68 14.65
N ALA A 579 20.96 0.27 13.70
CA ALA A 579 19.79 1.04 13.27
C ALA A 579 18.76 0.15 12.56
N GLN A 580 17.58 0.70 12.26
CA GLN A 580 16.69 0.12 11.25
C GLN A 580 17.35 0.16 9.87
N SER A 581 17.11 -0.87 9.04
CA SER A 581 17.76 -1.06 7.74
C SER A 581 17.66 0.15 6.80
N SER A 582 16.54 0.88 6.84
CA SER A 582 16.33 2.11 6.07
C SER A 582 17.33 3.22 6.40
N TYR A 583 17.77 3.31 7.66
CA TYR A 583 18.66 4.37 8.12
C TYR A 583 20.14 4.03 7.97
N LEU A 584 20.52 2.75 7.89
CA LEU A 584 21.92 2.37 7.65
C LEU A 584 22.44 2.97 6.33
N THR A 585 21.63 2.90 5.27
CA THR A 585 21.92 3.49 3.96
C THR A 585 21.99 5.02 3.99
N GLU A 586 21.26 5.68 4.90
CA GLU A 586 21.29 7.14 5.08
C GLU A 586 22.48 7.63 5.93
N VAL A 587 22.98 6.79 6.84
CA VAL A 587 24.10 7.11 7.73
C VAL A 587 25.45 6.98 7.02
N GLY A 588 25.61 5.96 6.16
CA GLY A 588 26.83 5.71 5.39
C GLY A 588 27.98 5.09 6.20
N ASP A 589 29.19 5.09 5.62
CA ASP A 589 30.38 4.37 6.10
C ASP A 589 31.04 4.98 7.36
N ILE A 590 30.27 5.18 8.45
CA ILE A 590 30.78 5.66 9.75
C ILE A 590 31.35 4.53 10.63
N ALA A 591 31.13 3.27 10.23
CA ALA A 591 31.53 2.09 10.99
C ALA A 591 31.92 0.92 10.06
N PRO A 592 32.92 0.09 10.43
CA PRO A 592 33.29 -1.10 9.67
C PRO A 592 32.29 -2.27 9.84
N VAL A 593 31.33 -2.14 10.76
CA VAL A 593 30.25 -3.11 11.02
C VAL A 593 28.92 -2.35 11.18
N ALA A 594 27.90 -2.76 10.43
CA ALA A 594 26.58 -2.12 10.42
C ALA A 594 25.48 -3.18 10.58
N VAL A 595 24.71 -3.10 11.67
CA VAL A 595 23.75 -4.15 12.05
C VAL A 595 22.31 -3.67 11.88
N PRO A 596 21.53 -4.27 10.95
CA PRO A 596 20.12 -3.96 10.80
C PRO A 596 19.30 -4.62 11.91
N ILE A 597 18.59 -3.77 12.67
CA ILE A 597 17.72 -4.15 13.78
C ILE A 597 16.28 -3.81 13.41
N THR A 598 15.38 -4.80 13.42
CA THR A 598 13.95 -4.60 13.14
C THR A 598 13.12 -4.36 14.40
N SER A 599 13.51 -4.96 15.54
CA SER A 599 12.89 -4.75 16.86
C SER A 599 13.84 -4.06 17.83
N PHE A 600 13.49 -2.85 18.29
CA PHE A 600 14.32 -2.06 19.22
C PHE A 600 14.12 -2.42 20.70
N VAL A 601 13.10 -3.21 21.04
CA VAL A 601 12.73 -3.55 22.43
C VAL A 601 13.03 -5.00 22.81
N ASP A 602 13.26 -5.87 21.83
CA ASP A 602 13.58 -7.27 22.07
C ASP A 602 15.09 -7.49 22.17
N VAL A 603 15.56 -7.76 23.39
CA VAL A 603 16.97 -8.06 23.69
C VAL A 603 17.44 -9.34 22.99
N LYS A 604 16.56 -10.33 22.75
CA LYS A 604 16.94 -11.56 22.04
C LYS A 604 17.21 -11.29 20.57
N HIS A 605 16.31 -10.56 19.91
CA HIS A 605 16.49 -10.15 18.51
C HIS A 605 17.76 -9.31 18.34
N VAL A 606 17.95 -8.29 19.19
CA VAL A 606 19.15 -7.43 19.14
C VAL A 606 20.42 -8.24 19.40
N ARG A 607 20.40 -9.18 20.38
CA ARG A 607 21.51 -10.10 20.62
C ARG A 607 21.83 -10.94 19.38
N ALA A 608 20.87 -11.64 18.80
CA ALA A 608 21.13 -12.53 17.66
C ALA A 608 21.81 -11.77 16.51
N ARG A 609 21.27 -10.61 16.13
CA ARG A 609 21.83 -9.77 15.06
C ARG A 609 23.22 -9.20 15.37
N LEU A 610 23.54 -8.98 16.64
CA LEU A 610 24.90 -8.61 17.09
C LEU A 610 25.85 -9.80 17.08
N GLU A 611 25.37 -10.98 17.48
CA GLU A 611 26.13 -12.23 17.54
C GLU A 611 26.54 -12.67 16.12
N ASP A 612 25.59 -12.64 15.16
CA ASP A 612 25.83 -12.84 13.73
C ASP A 612 26.96 -11.93 13.19
N ALA A 613 26.80 -10.61 13.37
CA ALA A 613 27.65 -9.60 12.73
C ALA A 613 29.04 -9.48 13.37
N LEU A 614 29.19 -9.86 14.65
CA LEU A 614 30.49 -9.94 15.31
C LEU A 614 31.23 -11.23 14.93
N GLN A 615 30.54 -12.37 14.79
CA GLN A 615 31.14 -13.60 14.28
C GLN A 615 31.63 -13.46 12.82
N GLU A 616 30.82 -12.85 11.94
CA GLU A 616 31.21 -12.56 10.53
C GLU A 616 32.51 -11.72 10.43
N LYS A 617 32.80 -10.92 11.46
CA LYS A 617 33.99 -10.06 11.53
C LYS A 617 35.16 -10.69 12.29
N GLY A 618 35.00 -11.89 12.86
CA GLY A 618 35.99 -12.50 13.76
C GLY A 618 36.20 -11.71 15.05
N TRP A 619 35.15 -11.01 15.50
CA TRP A 619 35.11 -10.25 16.76
C TRP A 619 34.37 -11.02 17.87
N LEU A 620 33.85 -12.21 17.57
CA LEU A 620 33.50 -13.28 18.51
C LEU A 620 34.18 -14.58 18.05
#